data_AF-Q0WYW0-F1
#
_entry.id   AF-Q0WYW0-F1
#
_cell.length_a   1.000
_cell.length_b   1.000
_cell.length_c   1.000
_cell.angle_alpha   90.00
_cell.angle_beta   90.00
_cell.angle_gamma   90.00
#
_symmetry.space_group_name_H-M   'P 1'
#
loop_
_entity.id
_entity.type
_entity.pdbx_description
1 polymer ?
#
loop_
_entity_poly.entity_id
_entity_poly.type
_entity_poly.pdbx_seq_one_letter_code
_entity_poly.pdbx_strand_id
1 'polypeptide(L)'
;LLAMHDSVTSLKQGVNCSGAKNILGIFHTPSAVFIDLRFLESLPEAHIRAGLAELIKNGLVLGGDYLARVIDRVPRARESGDPSLYAELIEMGISAKCKLMRDDAFERRKAMIM
;
A
#
# COMPACT_ATOMS: atom_id res chain seq x y z
N LEU A 1 -1.52 -6.07 -5.72
CA LEU A 1 -0.89 -5.90 -4.38
C LEU A 1 -0.67 -4.43 -4.00
N LEU A 2 0.12 -3.64 -4.74
CA LEU A 2 0.37 -2.23 -4.38
C LEU A 2 -0.92 -1.44 -4.09
N ALA A 3 -1.87 -1.51 -5.02
CA ALA A 3 -3.16 -0.84 -4.87
C ALA A 3 -3.93 -1.29 -3.60
N MET A 4 -3.80 -2.56 -3.20
CA MET A 4 -4.59 -3.16 -2.11
C MET A 4 -4.26 -2.58 -0.73
N HIS A 5 -3.05 -2.04 -0.53
CA HIS A 5 -2.66 -1.52 0.79
C HIS A 5 -2.22 -0.05 0.77
N ASP A 6 -1.71 0.43 -0.37
CA ASP A 6 -1.13 1.77 -0.49
C ASP A 6 -2.06 2.77 -1.19
N SER A 7 -2.59 2.42 -2.37
CA SER A 7 -3.38 3.38 -3.16
C SER A 7 -4.79 3.56 -2.61
N VAL A 8 -5.44 2.48 -2.17
CA VAL A 8 -6.83 2.53 -1.65
C VAL A 8 -6.97 3.30 -0.33
N THR A 9 -5.86 3.55 0.37
CA THR A 9 -5.84 4.33 1.61
C THR A 9 -5.57 5.81 1.39
N SER A 10 -5.25 6.23 0.16
CA SER A 10 -5.15 7.64 -0.22
C SER A 10 -6.48 8.17 -0.76
N LEU A 11 -6.78 9.44 -0.47
CA LEU A 11 -7.91 10.14 -1.07
C LEU A 11 -7.59 10.69 -2.47
N LYS A 12 -6.32 10.66 -2.90
CA LYS A 12 -5.87 11.23 -4.18
C LYS A 12 -6.46 10.46 -5.36
N GLN A 13 -7.24 11.16 -6.18
CA GLN A 13 -7.66 10.71 -7.50
C GLN A 13 -7.01 11.62 -8.52
N GLY A 14 -6.36 11.05 -9.54
CA GLY A 14 -5.67 11.86 -10.53
C GLY A 14 -5.44 11.14 -11.84
N VAL A 15 -5.33 11.92 -12.91
CA VAL A 15 -5.04 11.46 -14.27
C VAL A 15 -3.86 12.21 -14.84
N ASN A 16 -3.18 11.58 -15.80
CA ASN A 16 -2.11 12.21 -16.55
C ASN A 16 -2.69 13.15 -17.60
N CYS A 17 -2.08 14.32 -17.79
CA CYS A 17 -2.47 15.26 -18.84
C CYS A 17 -1.23 16.00 -19.35
N SER A 18 -1.15 16.20 -20.67
CA SER A 18 -0.09 16.99 -21.31
C SER A 18 1.34 16.60 -20.91
N GLY A 19 1.62 15.30 -20.77
CA GLY A 19 2.94 14.78 -20.38
C GLY A 19 3.26 14.85 -18.89
N ALA A 20 2.39 15.44 -18.05
CA ALA A 20 2.56 15.49 -16.61
C ALA A 20 1.78 14.37 -15.91
N LYS A 21 2.43 13.71 -14.95
CA LYS A 21 1.84 12.61 -14.16
C LYS A 21 0.91 13.15 -13.09
N ASN A 22 -0.31 12.62 -13.01
CA ASN A 22 -1.31 12.93 -11.97
C ASN A 22 -1.59 14.44 -11.78
N ILE A 23 -1.56 15.24 -12.86
CA ILE A 23 -1.65 16.71 -12.78
C ILE A 23 -3.10 17.23 -12.64
N LEU A 24 -4.08 16.45 -13.08
CA LEU A 24 -5.51 16.78 -12.93
C LEU A 24 -6.13 15.79 -11.94
N GLY A 25 -6.79 16.29 -10.90
CA GLY A 25 -7.29 15.40 -9.84
C GLY A 25 -8.10 16.09 -8.74
N ILE A 26 -8.62 15.26 -7.85
CA ILE A 26 -9.38 15.66 -6.65
C ILE A 26 -9.00 14.77 -5.47
N PHE A 27 -9.40 15.18 -4.26
CA PHE A 27 -9.41 14.31 -3.10
C PHE A 27 -10.84 13.79 -2.89
N HIS A 28 -11.03 12.48 -3.01
CA HIS A 28 -12.34 11.85 -2.94
C HIS A 28 -12.30 10.61 -2.04
N THR A 29 -13.28 10.50 -1.15
CA THR A 29 -13.39 9.38 -0.20
C THR A 29 -14.27 8.28 -0.78
N PRO A 30 -13.79 7.04 -0.93
CA PRO A 30 -14.62 5.93 -1.36
C PRO A 30 -15.64 5.55 -0.28
N SER A 31 -16.81 5.06 -0.67
CA SER A 31 -17.81 4.55 0.28
C SER A 31 -17.38 3.24 0.95
N ALA A 32 -16.65 2.40 0.22
CA ALA A 32 -16.09 1.14 0.70
C ALA A 32 -14.92 0.70 -0.20
N VAL A 33 -14.04 -0.13 0.35
CA VAL A 33 -12.95 -0.80 -0.39
C VAL A 33 -13.05 -2.29 -0.12
N PHE A 34 -13.08 -3.09 -1.19
CA PHE A 34 -13.09 -4.55 -1.12
C PHE A 34 -11.79 -5.09 -1.69
N ILE A 35 -11.11 -5.95 -0.93
CA ILE A 35 -9.84 -6.57 -1.33
C ILE A 35 -10.06 -8.07 -1.39
N ASP A 36 -9.90 -8.64 -2.58
CA ASP A 36 -9.99 -10.08 -2.81
C ASP A 36 -8.61 -10.61 -3.21
N LEU A 37 -8.10 -11.55 -2.41
CA LEU A 37 -6.76 -12.09 -2.59
C LEU A 37 -6.64 -12.99 -3.82
N ARG A 38 -7.76 -13.49 -4.37
CA ARG A 38 -7.76 -14.30 -5.61
C ARG A 38 -7.21 -13.52 -6.80
N PHE A 39 -7.31 -12.18 -6.78
CA PHE A 39 -6.68 -11.34 -7.81
C PHE A 39 -5.15 -11.40 -7.80
N LEU A 40 -4.52 -11.91 -6.74
CA LEU A 40 -3.08 -12.13 -6.71
C LEU A 40 -2.65 -13.34 -7.54
N GLU A 41 -3.53 -14.33 -7.75
CA GLU A 41 -3.23 -15.57 -8.49
C GLU A 41 -2.86 -15.29 -9.95
N SER A 42 -3.50 -14.30 -10.57
CA SER A 42 -3.22 -13.88 -11.96
C SER A 42 -2.30 -12.66 -12.05
N LEU A 43 -1.82 -12.12 -10.92
CA LEU A 43 -1.04 -10.88 -10.92
C LEU A 43 0.41 -11.17 -11.32
N PRO A 44 0.97 -10.49 -12.35
CA PRO A 44 2.36 -10.68 -12.74
C PRO A 44 3.31 -10.46 -11.57
N GLU A 45 4.35 -11.29 -11.48
CA GLU A 45 5.29 -11.29 -10.36
C GLU A 45 5.94 -9.90 -10.14
N ALA A 46 6.19 -9.14 -11.21
CA ALA A 46 6.70 -7.78 -11.11
C ALA A 46 5.79 -6.85 -10.28
N HIS A 47 4.46 -7.01 -10.38
CA HIS A 47 3.49 -6.23 -9.62
C HIS A 47 3.32 -6.73 -8.18
N ILE A 48 3.56 -8.03 -7.93
CA ILE A 48 3.70 -8.57 -6.57
C ILE A 48 4.93 -7.94 -5.90
N ARG A 49 6.10 -7.98 -6.56
CA ARG A 49 7.34 -7.38 -6.03
C ARG A 49 7.19 -5.89 -5.76
N ALA A 50 6.57 -5.13 -6.66
CA ALA A 50 6.33 -3.71 -6.46
C ALA A 50 5.46 -3.44 -5.21
N GLY A 51 4.40 -4.23 -5.00
CA GLY A 51 3.55 -4.09 -3.81
C GLY A 51 4.27 -4.45 -2.51
N LEU A 52 5.15 -5.45 -2.53
CA LEU A 52 5.96 -5.82 -1.36
C LEU A 52 7.06 -4.79 -1.05
N ALA A 53 7.67 -4.22 -2.09
CA ALA A 53 8.69 -3.17 -1.94
C ALA A 53 8.14 -1.94 -1.19
N GLU A 54 6.87 -1.58 -1.45
CA GLU A 54 6.22 -0.48 -0.74
C GLU A 54 6.04 -0.76 0.76
N LEU A 55 5.75 -2.00 1.15
CA LEU A 55 5.69 -2.39 2.57
C LEU A 55 7.06 -2.30 3.24
N ILE A 56 8.13 -2.68 2.52
CA ILE A 56 9.52 -2.54 3.00
C ILE A 56 9.86 -1.06 3.17
N LYS A 57 9.52 -0.21 2.19
CA LYS A 57 9.70 1.24 2.27
C LYS A 57 8.99 1.81 3.50
N ASN A 58 7.74 1.43 3.73
CA ASN A 58 6.98 1.84 4.92
C ASN A 58 7.67 1.35 6.20
N GLY A 59 8.26 0.17 6.21
CA GLY A 59 9.05 -0.32 7.35
C GLY A 59 10.32 0.49 7.59
N LEU A 60 11.04 0.89 6.54
CA LEU A 60 12.23 1.75 6.69
C LEU A 60 11.88 3.14 7.23
N VAL A 61 10.70 3.66 6.89
CA VAL A 61 10.19 4.95 7.37
C VAL A 61 9.69 4.87 8.81
N LEU A 62 8.91 3.84 9.14
CA LEU A 62 8.23 3.73 10.45
C LEU A 62 9.11 3.06 11.52
N GLY A 63 10.08 2.22 11.10
CA GLY A 63 10.99 1.51 11.99
C GLY A 63 10.31 0.51 12.92
N GLY A 64 11.05 0.14 13.97
CA GLY A 64 10.55 -0.67 15.10
C GLY A 64 9.90 -2.00 14.69
N ASP A 65 8.81 -2.34 15.38
CA ASP A 65 8.08 -3.59 15.17
C ASP A 65 7.53 -3.73 13.75
N TYR A 66 7.18 -2.62 13.08
CA TYR A 66 6.70 -2.69 11.71
C TYR A 66 7.80 -3.20 10.78
N LEU A 67 9.01 -2.63 10.87
CA LEU A 67 10.16 -3.07 10.09
C LEU A 67 10.50 -4.53 10.36
N ALA A 68 10.56 -4.92 11.65
CA ALA A 68 10.87 -6.29 12.04
C ALA A 68 9.86 -7.28 11.43
N ARG A 69 8.57 -6.97 11.50
CA ARG A 69 7.51 -7.82 10.92
C ARG A 69 7.59 -7.89 9.40
N VAL A 70 7.83 -6.78 8.70
CA VAL A 70 7.93 -6.80 7.22
C VAL A 70 9.14 -7.62 6.76
N ILE A 71 10.29 -7.49 7.45
CA ILE A 71 11.50 -8.27 7.13
C ILE A 71 11.26 -9.78 7.33
N ASP A 72 10.53 -10.19 8.37
CA ASP A 72 10.16 -11.60 8.58
C ASP A 72 9.11 -12.09 7.58
N ARG A 73 8.03 -11.33 7.38
CA ARG A 73 6.84 -11.81 6.66
C ARG A 73 6.97 -11.78 5.14
N VAL A 74 7.67 -10.79 4.59
CA VAL A 74 7.78 -10.64 3.12
C VAL A 74 8.45 -11.86 2.45
N PRO A 75 9.62 -12.35 2.90
CA PRO A 75 10.23 -13.54 2.31
C PRO A 75 9.33 -14.77 2.42
N ARG A 76 8.72 -15.00 3.60
CA ARG A 76 7.83 -16.13 3.84
C ARG A 76 6.59 -16.12 2.94
N ALA A 77 5.97 -14.95 2.75
CA ALA A 77 4.84 -14.79 1.84
C ALA A 77 5.24 -15.13 0.39
N ARG A 78 6.45 -14.71 -0.02
CA ARG A 78 6.97 -14.99 -1.36
C ARG A 78 7.31 -16.46 -1.58
N GLU A 79 7.92 -17.11 -0.60
CA GLU A 79 8.36 -18.50 -0.69
C GLU A 79 7.18 -19.47 -0.66
N SER A 80 6.21 -19.23 0.22
CA SER A 80 5.05 -20.10 0.37
C SER A 80 3.92 -19.81 -0.61
N GLY A 81 3.79 -18.57 -1.08
CA GLY A 81 2.61 -18.11 -1.80
C GLY A 81 1.34 -18.11 -0.94
N ASP A 82 1.44 -18.24 0.39
CA ASP A 82 0.29 -18.36 1.29
C ASP A 82 -0.56 -17.07 1.28
N PRO A 83 -1.83 -17.14 0.86
CA PRO A 83 -2.74 -15.99 0.89
C PRO A 83 -2.87 -15.36 2.29
N SER A 84 -2.75 -16.13 3.37
CA SER A 84 -2.86 -15.61 4.73
C SER A 84 -1.74 -14.63 5.08
N LEU A 85 -0.51 -14.90 4.62
CA LEU A 85 0.63 -13.99 4.79
C LEU A 85 0.48 -12.72 3.95
N TYR A 86 -0.09 -12.82 2.74
CA TYR A 86 -0.45 -11.64 1.95
C TYR A 86 -1.54 -10.82 2.62
N ALA A 87 -2.54 -11.46 3.24
CA ALA A 87 -3.57 -10.78 4.01
C ALA A 87 -2.97 -9.97 5.16
N GLU A 88 -2.09 -10.59 5.96
CA GLU A 88 -1.38 -9.93 7.06
C GLU A 88 -0.59 -8.71 6.57
N LEU A 89 0.15 -8.87 5.47
CA LEU A 89 0.95 -7.80 4.88
C LEU A 89 0.10 -6.63 4.36
N ILE A 90 -1.04 -6.93 3.74
CA ILE A 90 -2.01 -5.92 3.27
C ILE A 90 -2.60 -5.16 4.46
N GLU A 91 -3.05 -5.88 5.49
CA GLU A 91 -3.62 -5.27 6.70
C GLU A 91 -2.59 -4.38 7.41
N MET A 92 -1.33 -4.81 7.48
CA MET A 92 -0.23 -4.00 8.01
C MET A 92 -0.08 -2.68 7.25
N GLY A 93 -0.01 -2.74 5.90
CA GLY A 93 0.12 -1.55 5.06
C GLY A 93 -1.06 -0.57 5.24
N ILE A 94 -2.29 -1.10 5.25
CA ILE A 94 -3.49 -0.30 5.47
C ILE A 94 -3.45 0.37 6.84
N SER A 95 -3.18 -0.40 7.90
CA SER A 95 -3.17 0.11 9.28
C SER A 95 -2.13 1.21 9.47
N ALA A 96 -0.93 1.03 8.91
CA ALA A 96 0.13 2.03 8.96
C ALA A 96 -0.28 3.34 8.27
N LYS A 97 -0.81 3.26 7.04
CA LYS A 97 -1.17 4.45 6.27
C LYS A 97 -2.41 5.13 6.84
N CYS A 98 -3.44 4.38 7.24
CA CYS A 98 -4.64 4.95 7.86
C CYS A 98 -4.34 5.72 9.15
N LYS A 99 -3.36 5.30 9.96
CA LYS A 99 -2.93 6.06 11.16
C LYS A 99 -2.44 7.46 10.81
N LEU A 100 -1.66 7.58 9.74
CA LEU A 100 -1.15 8.87 9.27
C LEU A 100 -2.22 9.72 8.57
N MET A 101 -3.07 9.07 7.76
CA MET A 101 -4.15 9.73 7.03
C MET A 101 -5.17 10.40 7.96
N ARG A 102 -5.41 9.86 9.16
CA ARG A 102 -6.34 10.47 10.13
C ARG A 102 -5.97 11.91 10.47
N ASP A 103 -4.68 12.21 10.58
CA ASP A 103 -4.18 13.54 10.97
C ASP A 103 -3.70 14.39 9.76
N ASP A 104 -3.67 13.80 8.57
CA ASP A 104 -3.14 14.39 7.34
C ASP A 104 -3.81 13.82 6.07
N ALA A 105 -5.14 13.86 6.01
CA ALA A 105 -5.95 13.23 4.95
C ALA A 105 -5.67 13.74 3.52
N PHE A 106 -5.07 14.93 3.40
CA PHE A 106 -4.67 15.52 2.12
C PHE A 106 -3.17 15.40 1.82
N GLU A 107 -2.44 14.65 2.65
CA GLU A 107 -1.01 14.34 2.48
C GLU A 107 -0.12 15.57 2.27
N ARG A 108 -0.27 16.57 3.15
CA ARG A 108 0.46 17.85 3.06
C ARG A 108 1.58 17.99 4.08
N ARG A 109 1.71 17.05 5.02
CA ARG A 109 2.67 17.07 6.13
C ARG A 109 3.34 15.70 6.29
N LYS A 110 3.13 15.04 7.44
CA LYS A 110 3.80 13.79 7.81
C LYS A 110 3.45 12.64 6.88
N ALA A 111 2.29 12.67 6.23
CA ALA A 111 1.92 11.59 5.34
C ALA A 111 2.56 11.69 3.94
N MET A 112 3.25 12.79 3.62
CA MET A 112 3.93 12.95 2.34
C MET A 112 5.04 11.92 2.09
N ILE A 113 5.62 11.37 3.17
CA ILE A 113 6.72 10.40 3.10
C ILE A 113 6.22 8.96 2.90
N MET A 114 4.90 8.74 2.89
CA MET A 114 4.26 7.43 2.93
C MET A 114 3.42 7.14 1.70
#